data_AF-A0A2E5Y8C6-F1
#
_entry.id   AF-A0A2E5Y8C6-F1
#
_cell.length_a   1.000
_cell.length_b   1.000
_cell.length_c   1.000
_cell.angle_alpha   90.00
_cell.angle_beta   90.00
_cell.angle_gamma   90.00
#
_symmetry.space_group_name_H-M   'P 1'
#
loop_
_entity.id
_entity.type
_entity.pdbx_description
1 polymer ?
#
loop_
_entity_poly.entity_id
_entity_poly.type
_entity_poly.pdbx_seq_one_letter_code
_entity_poly.pdbx_strand_id
1 'polypeptide(L)'
;MTEKAYQVTFPLTQAQLDELRALPKNTDVEIRGQIIEGHITKQIINNHDLNHIMNALPDDIGTLCFYTTDLFCRSTIAFQTFAEKLPIDLQKLEISFSNPYDEEDDEDNNIADKLLLLMQNLPSSVISLVLNNNDLQPLSSAELQTFACAIPETVQSISLESSEVNELNFFKLIEHLPPTIQKLYIADNDIFNFEPENLKNLFEILPRDIQMVDLGEANDLDENVNFTPFIAEVFKKNPRLNLKEIWLDGQNLLAQIATPAVTVLGKRSSLFSNAHHPDNQDDEGATPAKCSKP
;
A
#
# COMPACT_ATOMS: atom_id res chain seq x y z
N MET A 1 -2.63 -24.53 6.91
CA MET A 1 -1.56 -23.99 7.76
C MET A 1 -0.72 -23.14 6.83
N THR A 2 -0.84 -21.82 6.93
CA THR A 2 0.07 -20.92 6.23
C THR A 2 1.46 -21.15 6.83
N GLU A 3 2.41 -21.57 6.00
CA GLU A 3 3.81 -21.58 6.43
C GLU A 3 4.17 -20.15 6.84
N LYS A 4 4.86 -20.01 7.96
CA LYS A 4 5.28 -18.70 8.45
C LYS A 4 6.29 -18.13 7.44
N ALA A 5 6.09 -16.89 7.02
CA ALA A 5 7.04 -16.20 6.14
C ALA A 5 8.46 -16.23 6.74
N TYR A 6 9.46 -16.38 5.87
CA TYR A 6 10.86 -16.27 6.27
C TYR A 6 11.19 -14.80 6.55
N GLN A 7 11.63 -14.51 7.77
CA GLN A 7 11.92 -13.14 8.20
C GLN A 7 13.41 -12.86 8.12
N VAL A 8 13.78 -11.86 7.31
CA VAL A 8 15.14 -11.34 7.26
C VAL A 8 15.30 -10.32 8.38
N THR A 9 16.28 -10.54 9.25
CA THR A 9 16.61 -9.64 10.36
C THR A 9 18.02 -9.09 10.20
N PHE A 10 18.25 -7.90 10.75
CA PHE A 10 19.53 -7.21 10.70
C PHE A 10 20.23 -7.21 12.07
N PRO A 11 21.58 -7.23 12.12
CA PRO A 11 22.51 -7.19 10.99
C PRO A 11 22.52 -8.48 10.17
N LEU A 12 22.70 -8.35 8.85
CA LEU A 12 22.67 -9.48 7.92
C LEU A 12 23.93 -10.35 8.08
N THR A 13 23.73 -11.65 8.28
CA THR A 13 24.81 -12.63 8.43
C THR A 13 24.94 -13.51 7.18
N GLN A 14 26.13 -14.10 6.97
CA GLN A 14 26.32 -15.08 5.90
C GLN A 14 25.39 -16.30 6.05
N ALA A 15 25.13 -16.75 7.28
CA ALA A 15 24.22 -17.85 7.54
C ALA A 15 22.79 -17.53 7.06
N GLN A 16 22.29 -16.32 7.31
CA GLN A 16 20.98 -15.88 6.80
C GLN A 16 20.97 -15.80 5.26
N LEU A 17 22.06 -15.36 4.63
CA LEU A 17 22.17 -15.37 3.17
C LEU A 17 22.16 -16.79 2.60
N ASP A 18 22.80 -17.74 3.27
CA ASP A 18 22.79 -19.15 2.86
C ASP A 18 21.41 -19.78 3.07
N GLU A 19 20.70 -19.42 4.13
CA GLU A 19 19.31 -19.81 4.37
C GLU A 19 18.37 -19.23 3.30
N LEU A 20 18.50 -17.95 2.95
CA LEU A 20 17.73 -17.30 1.89
C LEU A 20 17.89 -18.05 0.56
N ARG A 21 19.12 -18.40 0.17
CA ARG A 21 19.39 -19.17 -1.06
C ARG A 21 18.80 -20.58 -1.05
N ALA A 22 18.57 -21.14 0.13
CA ALA A 22 18.06 -22.49 0.33
C ALA A 22 16.55 -22.55 0.60
N LEU A 23 15.84 -21.41 0.50
CA LEU A 23 14.40 -21.38 0.74
C LEU A 23 13.66 -22.32 -0.23
N PRO A 24 12.60 -23.00 0.24
CA PRO A 24 11.71 -23.76 -0.62
C PRO A 24 11.02 -22.88 -1.67
N LYS A 25 10.55 -23.52 -2.75
CA LYS A 25 9.73 -22.86 -3.76
C LYS A 25 8.46 -22.26 -3.14
N ASN A 26 8.00 -21.14 -3.67
CA ASN A 26 6.82 -20.39 -3.24
C ASN A 26 6.87 -19.95 -1.77
N THR A 27 8.06 -19.79 -1.19
CA THR A 27 8.20 -19.23 0.16
C THR A 27 7.84 -17.75 0.14
N ASP A 28 7.16 -17.28 1.19
CA ASP A 28 6.97 -15.85 1.45
C ASP A 28 8.18 -15.31 2.22
N VAL A 29 8.76 -14.22 1.75
CA VAL A 29 9.92 -13.56 2.39
C VAL A 29 9.50 -12.17 2.88
N GLU A 30 9.78 -11.91 4.15
CA GLU A 30 9.48 -10.63 4.81
C GLU A 30 10.78 -9.98 5.29
N ILE A 31 11.03 -8.75 4.84
CA ILE A 31 12.11 -7.88 5.27
C ILE A 31 11.45 -6.72 6.01
N ARG A 32 11.58 -6.70 7.34
CA ARG A 32 10.79 -5.81 8.20
C ARG A 32 11.62 -4.98 9.18
N GLY A 33 11.09 -3.81 9.53
CA GLY A 33 11.41 -3.10 10.77
C GLY A 33 11.36 -3.98 12.02
N GLN A 34 12.21 -3.67 13.00
CA GLN A 34 12.14 -4.29 14.32
C GLN A 34 11.05 -3.63 15.16
N ILE A 35 10.33 -4.42 15.94
CA ILE A 35 9.43 -3.87 16.98
C ILE A 35 10.23 -3.80 18.28
N ILE A 36 10.46 -2.59 18.77
CA ILE A 36 11.15 -2.32 20.03
C ILE A 36 10.15 -1.65 20.96
N GLU A 37 9.84 -2.31 22.08
CA GLU A 37 8.91 -1.79 23.11
C GLU A 37 7.50 -1.43 22.59
N GLY A 38 7.03 -2.11 21.53
CA GLY A 38 5.73 -1.84 20.92
C GLY A 38 5.76 -0.75 19.84
N HIS A 39 6.91 -0.09 19.64
CA HIS A 39 7.14 0.83 18.55
C HIS A 39 7.79 0.11 17.37
N ILE A 40 7.25 0.30 16.18
CA ILE A 40 7.88 -0.16 14.96
C ILE A 40 9.03 0.80 14.66
N THR A 41 10.25 0.27 14.66
CA THR A 41 11.44 1.00 14.25
C THR A 41 11.71 0.73 12.78
N LYS A 42 11.91 1.81 12.02
CA LYS A 42 12.26 1.74 10.59
C LYS A 42 13.57 0.97 10.43
N GLN A 43 13.56 -0.09 9.63
CA GLN A 43 14.79 -0.81 9.29
C GLN A 43 15.56 -0.03 8.22
N ILE A 44 16.73 0.48 8.59
CA ILE A 44 17.68 1.05 7.65
C ILE A 44 18.38 -0.11 6.92
N ILE A 45 18.17 -0.22 5.61
CA ILE A 45 18.81 -1.21 4.74
C ILE A 45 19.83 -0.48 3.89
N ASN A 46 21.11 -0.57 4.24
CA ASN A 46 22.14 0.06 3.40
C ASN A 46 22.22 -0.63 2.02
N ASN A 47 22.79 0.06 1.03
CA ASN A 47 22.88 -0.44 -0.35
C ASN A 47 23.63 -1.78 -0.47
N HIS A 48 24.58 -2.05 0.42
CA HIS A 48 25.34 -3.29 0.41
C HIS A 48 24.47 -4.47 0.85
N ASP A 49 23.70 -4.32 1.93
CA ASP A 49 22.84 -5.36 2.45
C ASP A 49 21.65 -5.61 1.53
N LEU A 50 21.04 -4.56 0.96
CA LEU A 50 20.01 -4.70 -0.07
C LEU A 50 20.52 -5.54 -1.24
N ASN A 51 21.72 -5.23 -1.74
CA ASN A 51 22.33 -6.01 -2.83
C ASN A 51 22.58 -7.47 -2.45
N HIS A 52 23.04 -7.76 -1.23
CA HIS A 52 23.25 -9.14 -0.79
C HIS A 52 21.95 -9.92 -0.67
N ILE A 53 20.91 -9.30 -0.13
CA ILE A 53 19.57 -9.90 -0.04
C ILE A 53 19.08 -10.22 -1.45
N MET A 54 19.06 -9.24 -2.35
CA MET A 54 18.54 -9.45 -3.71
C MET A 54 19.35 -10.49 -4.52
N ASN A 55 20.65 -10.64 -4.25
CA ASN A 55 21.47 -11.70 -4.86
C ASN A 55 21.27 -13.09 -4.21
N ALA A 56 20.66 -13.15 -3.04
CA ALA A 56 20.43 -14.39 -2.30
C ALA A 56 19.01 -14.93 -2.44
N LEU A 57 18.05 -14.09 -2.84
CA LEU A 57 16.66 -14.52 -3.07
C LEU A 57 16.60 -15.55 -4.21
N PRO A 58 15.93 -16.70 -4.00
CA PRO A 58 15.61 -17.61 -5.09
C PRO A 58 14.62 -16.97 -6.06
N ASP A 59 14.75 -17.34 -7.33
CA ASP A 59 13.87 -16.88 -8.42
C ASP A 59 12.40 -17.31 -8.24
N ASP A 60 12.14 -18.32 -7.39
CA ASP A 60 10.85 -18.99 -7.24
C ASP A 60 10.15 -18.76 -5.90
N ILE A 61 10.46 -17.65 -5.21
CA ILE A 61 9.67 -17.21 -4.05
C ILE A 61 8.27 -16.71 -4.47
N GLY A 62 7.28 -16.88 -3.59
CA GLY A 62 5.89 -16.52 -3.90
C GLY A 62 5.61 -15.04 -3.62
N THR A 63 6.03 -14.57 -2.45
CA THR A 63 5.80 -13.21 -1.98
C THR A 63 7.10 -12.59 -1.47
N LEU A 64 7.29 -11.30 -1.76
CA LEU A 64 8.36 -10.49 -1.21
C LEU A 64 7.76 -9.25 -0.56
N CYS A 65 7.96 -9.11 0.74
CA CYS A 65 7.45 -8.00 1.53
C CYS A 65 8.61 -7.16 2.08
N PHE A 66 8.60 -5.86 1.82
CA PHE A 66 9.38 -4.85 2.50
C PHE A 66 8.43 -4.04 3.37
N TYR A 67 8.47 -4.28 4.68
CA TYR A 67 7.60 -3.59 5.64
C TYR A 67 8.45 -2.67 6.52
N THR A 68 8.09 -1.40 6.62
CA THR A 68 8.73 -0.45 7.54
C THR A 68 10.24 -0.36 7.34
N THR A 69 10.64 -0.27 6.07
CA THR A 69 12.04 -0.17 5.63
C THR A 69 12.33 1.25 5.13
N ASP A 70 13.57 1.54 4.76
CA ASP A 70 13.93 2.79 4.08
C ASP A 70 14.17 2.58 2.57
N LEU A 71 13.47 1.61 1.96
CA LEU A 71 13.70 1.21 0.57
C LEU A 71 13.53 2.36 -0.42
N PHE A 72 12.50 3.23 -0.27
CA PHE A 72 12.38 4.39 -1.14
C PHE A 72 13.44 5.45 -0.85
N CYS A 73 14.00 5.51 0.36
CA CYS A 73 15.11 6.39 0.72
C CYS A 73 16.47 5.91 0.19
N ARG A 74 16.52 4.90 -0.68
CA ARG A 74 17.77 4.45 -1.33
C ARG A 74 18.04 5.26 -2.58
N SER A 75 19.32 5.42 -2.92
CA SER A 75 19.69 6.09 -4.16
C SER A 75 19.05 5.39 -5.36
N THR A 76 18.76 6.15 -6.42
CA THR A 76 18.13 5.62 -7.63
C THR A 76 18.87 4.41 -8.21
N ILE A 77 20.22 4.39 -8.14
CA ILE A 77 21.03 3.25 -8.60
C ILE A 77 20.78 1.99 -7.75
N ALA A 78 20.72 2.15 -6.42
CA ALA A 78 20.46 1.02 -5.53
C ALA A 78 19.03 0.50 -5.69
N PHE A 79 18.06 1.41 -5.82
CA PHE A 79 16.67 1.06 -6.08
C PHE A 79 16.49 0.38 -7.44
N GLN A 80 17.15 0.88 -8.49
CA GLN A 80 17.17 0.23 -9.81
C GLN A 80 17.74 -1.19 -9.70
N THR A 81 18.85 -1.37 -8.99
CA THR A 81 19.44 -2.70 -8.79
C THR A 81 18.49 -3.64 -8.05
N PHE A 82 17.73 -3.11 -7.09
CA PHE A 82 16.66 -3.86 -6.43
C PHE A 82 15.57 -4.29 -7.43
N ALA A 83 15.05 -3.36 -8.23
CA ALA A 83 13.99 -3.63 -9.19
C ALA A 83 14.41 -4.64 -10.27
N GLU A 84 15.63 -4.52 -10.81
CA GLU A 84 16.19 -5.42 -11.82
C GLU A 84 16.45 -6.85 -11.31
N LYS A 85 16.50 -7.04 -9.99
CA LYS A 85 16.79 -8.34 -9.34
C LYS A 85 15.56 -8.94 -8.66
N LEU A 86 14.37 -8.44 -8.93
CA LEU A 86 13.16 -9.08 -8.43
C LEU A 86 13.07 -10.54 -8.95
N PRO A 87 12.75 -11.51 -8.09
CA PRO A 87 12.62 -12.92 -8.48
C PRO A 87 11.63 -13.12 -9.64
N ILE A 88 12.02 -13.90 -10.64
CA ILE A 88 11.28 -13.98 -11.92
C ILE A 88 9.88 -14.62 -11.79
N ASP A 89 9.64 -15.49 -10.81
CA ASP A 89 8.35 -16.14 -10.57
C ASP A 89 7.54 -15.48 -9.44
N LEU A 90 7.99 -14.32 -8.93
CA LEU A 90 7.34 -13.58 -7.86
C LEU A 90 5.86 -13.30 -8.18
N GLN A 91 4.94 -13.69 -7.30
CA GLN A 91 3.50 -13.50 -7.51
C GLN A 91 2.99 -12.23 -6.84
N LYS A 92 3.54 -11.90 -5.67
CA LYS A 92 3.16 -10.72 -4.88
C LYS A 92 4.38 -9.92 -4.47
N LEU A 93 4.35 -8.62 -4.76
CA LEU A 93 5.30 -7.66 -4.22
C LEU A 93 4.57 -6.70 -3.28
N GLU A 94 5.12 -6.54 -2.09
CA GLU A 94 4.62 -5.60 -1.09
C GLU A 94 5.77 -4.71 -0.62
N ILE A 95 5.59 -3.40 -0.76
CA ILE A 95 6.50 -2.39 -0.27
C ILE A 95 5.62 -1.41 0.51
N SER A 96 5.68 -1.45 1.84
CA SER A 96 4.84 -0.60 2.68
C SER A 96 5.66 0.10 3.74
N PHE A 97 5.25 1.33 4.12
CA PHE A 97 5.98 2.17 5.07
C PHE A 97 7.45 2.36 4.67
N SER A 98 7.71 2.58 3.38
CA SER A 98 9.08 2.65 2.85
C SER A 98 9.54 4.07 2.49
N ASN A 99 8.67 5.07 2.55
CA ASN A 99 8.99 6.49 2.32
C ASN A 99 9.56 7.16 3.61
N PRO A 100 10.47 8.15 3.53
CA PRO A 100 10.81 8.96 4.69
C PRO A 100 9.72 10.02 4.88
N TYR A 101 9.09 10.02 6.05
CA TYR A 101 8.09 11.05 6.39
C TYR A 101 8.69 12.47 6.51
N ASP A 102 10.03 12.63 6.58
CA ASP A 102 10.63 13.89 7.07
C ASP A 102 11.96 14.32 6.40
N GLU A 103 12.39 13.71 5.28
CA GLU A 103 13.67 14.09 4.63
C GLU A 103 13.43 14.93 3.37
N GLU A 104 12.98 16.18 3.57
CA GLU A 104 12.59 17.13 2.50
C GLU A 104 13.74 17.56 1.57
N ASP A 105 14.99 17.23 1.88
CA ASP A 105 16.18 17.83 1.23
C ASP A 105 17.10 16.84 0.47
N ASP A 106 16.71 15.57 0.29
CA ASP A 106 17.53 14.64 -0.52
C ASP A 106 17.09 14.69 -2.00
N GLU A 107 17.87 15.42 -2.84
CA GLU A 107 17.65 15.51 -4.30
C GLU A 107 17.60 14.13 -4.98
N ASP A 108 18.20 13.08 -4.38
CA ASP A 108 18.16 11.71 -4.89
C ASP A 108 16.90 10.92 -4.48
N ASN A 109 15.98 11.54 -3.72
CA ASN A 109 14.76 10.91 -3.24
C ASN A 109 13.52 11.17 -4.13
N ASN A 110 13.68 11.05 -5.45
CA ASN A 110 12.55 11.11 -6.37
C ASN A 110 11.73 9.81 -6.36
N ILE A 111 10.63 9.78 -5.59
CA ILE A 111 9.73 8.63 -5.51
C ILE A 111 9.04 8.32 -6.85
N ALA A 112 8.74 9.32 -7.69
CA ALA A 112 8.10 9.12 -8.98
C ALA A 112 8.98 8.26 -9.91
N ASP A 113 10.27 8.59 -9.99
CA ASP A 113 11.23 7.84 -10.81
C ASP A 113 11.40 6.39 -10.30
N LYS A 114 11.42 6.20 -8.97
CA LYS A 114 11.54 4.87 -8.36
C LYS A 114 10.30 4.02 -8.62
N LEU A 115 9.10 4.58 -8.50
CA LEU A 115 7.86 3.88 -8.86
C LEU A 115 7.86 3.49 -10.35
N LEU A 116 8.29 4.38 -11.24
CA LEU A 116 8.38 4.08 -12.66
C LEU A 116 9.41 2.97 -12.95
N LEU A 117 10.60 3.04 -12.35
CA LEU A 117 11.62 2.00 -12.44
C LEU A 117 11.09 0.64 -11.94
N LEU A 118 10.34 0.66 -10.83
CA LEU A 118 9.72 -0.54 -10.28
C LEU A 118 8.75 -1.16 -11.28
N MET A 119 7.86 -0.35 -11.86
CA MET A 119 6.85 -0.84 -12.81
C MET A 119 7.48 -1.38 -14.10
N GLN A 120 8.55 -0.76 -14.59
CA GLN A 120 9.29 -1.19 -15.78
C GLN A 120 10.03 -2.53 -15.59
N ASN A 121 10.42 -2.86 -14.37
CA ASN A 121 11.18 -4.07 -14.04
C ASN A 121 10.35 -5.10 -13.26
N LEU A 122 9.06 -4.85 -13.05
CA LEU A 122 8.20 -5.78 -12.32
C LEU A 122 8.10 -7.09 -13.12
N PRO A 123 8.40 -8.25 -12.51
CA PRO A 123 8.29 -9.54 -13.19
C PRO A 123 6.86 -9.76 -13.71
N SER A 124 6.72 -10.33 -14.91
CA SER A 124 5.41 -10.61 -15.53
C SER A 124 4.57 -11.62 -14.74
N SER A 125 5.17 -12.32 -13.78
CA SER A 125 4.49 -13.22 -12.85
C SER A 125 3.74 -12.47 -11.74
N VAL A 126 4.05 -11.20 -11.51
CA VAL A 126 3.42 -10.42 -10.43
C VAL A 126 1.97 -10.12 -10.78
N ILE A 127 1.07 -10.60 -9.93
CA ILE A 127 -0.38 -10.41 -10.02
C ILE A 127 -0.91 -9.48 -8.92
N SER A 128 -0.14 -9.27 -7.85
CA SER A 128 -0.52 -8.44 -6.71
C SER A 128 0.59 -7.47 -6.33
N LEU A 129 0.27 -6.18 -6.31
CA LEU A 129 1.16 -5.10 -5.93
C LEU A 129 0.58 -4.35 -4.73
N VAL A 130 1.35 -4.24 -3.64
CA VAL A 130 0.95 -3.51 -2.43
C VAL A 130 1.95 -2.40 -2.18
N LEU A 131 1.46 -1.16 -2.14
CA LEU A 131 2.24 0.06 -1.98
C LEU A 131 1.70 0.94 -0.84
N ASN A 132 1.07 0.33 0.16
CA ASN A 132 0.42 1.05 1.27
C ASN A 132 1.43 1.92 2.05
N ASN A 133 0.98 3.04 2.62
CA ASN A 133 1.78 3.87 3.51
C ASN A 133 3.12 4.34 2.89
N ASN A 134 3.13 4.74 1.62
CA ASN A 134 4.33 5.28 0.97
C ASN A 134 4.23 6.77 0.62
N ASP A 135 3.34 7.51 1.28
CA ASP A 135 3.06 8.94 1.06
C ASP A 135 3.24 9.38 -0.40
N LEU A 136 2.16 9.20 -1.17
CA LEU A 136 2.10 9.58 -2.57
C LEU A 136 1.55 11.00 -2.75
N GLN A 137 1.30 11.73 -1.66
CA GLN A 137 0.82 13.11 -1.68
C GLN A 137 1.72 14.06 -2.50
N PRO A 138 3.07 13.97 -2.42
CA PRO A 138 3.96 14.89 -3.14
C PRO A 138 3.92 14.73 -4.65
N LEU A 139 3.39 13.61 -5.17
CA LEU A 139 3.34 13.36 -6.60
C LEU A 139 2.34 14.29 -7.29
N SER A 140 2.77 14.89 -8.40
CA SER A 140 1.88 15.64 -9.28
C SER A 140 0.90 14.70 -9.99
N SER A 141 -0.20 15.27 -10.48
CA SER A 141 -1.19 14.50 -11.27
C SER A 141 -0.57 13.83 -12.50
N ALA A 142 0.45 14.44 -13.10
CA ALA A 142 1.15 13.89 -14.27
C ALA A 142 2.05 12.69 -13.90
N GLU A 143 2.70 12.74 -12.74
CA GLU A 143 3.52 11.64 -12.23
C GLU A 143 2.64 10.45 -11.84
N LEU A 144 1.52 10.69 -11.15
CA LEU A 144 0.54 9.64 -10.81
C LEU A 144 -0.08 9.02 -12.05
N GLN A 145 -0.42 9.82 -13.06
CA GLN A 145 -0.88 9.30 -14.35
C GLN A 145 0.19 8.43 -15.01
N THR A 146 1.45 8.86 -14.99
CA THR A 146 2.58 8.13 -15.58
C THR A 146 2.79 6.80 -14.85
N PHE A 147 2.76 6.84 -13.50
CA PHE A 147 2.82 5.65 -12.66
C PHE A 147 1.67 4.68 -12.97
N ALA A 148 0.43 5.16 -12.99
CA ALA A 148 -0.75 4.34 -13.28
C ALA A 148 -0.66 3.65 -14.65
N CYS A 149 -0.27 4.40 -15.70
CA CYS A 149 -0.06 3.87 -17.04
C CYS A 149 1.09 2.87 -17.13
N ALA A 150 2.06 2.94 -16.22
CA ALA A 150 3.23 2.06 -16.22
C ALA A 150 2.95 0.70 -15.54
N ILE A 151 1.91 0.59 -14.72
CA ILE A 151 1.55 -0.67 -14.05
C ILE A 151 1.33 -1.76 -15.12
N PRO A 152 2.04 -2.90 -15.05
CA PRO A 152 1.88 -3.97 -16.02
C PRO A 152 0.46 -4.55 -16.04
N GLU A 153 -0.02 -4.94 -17.22
CA GLU A 153 -1.33 -5.59 -17.40
C GLU A 153 -1.46 -6.93 -16.64
N THR A 154 -0.35 -7.53 -16.21
CA THR A 154 -0.34 -8.76 -15.41
C THR A 154 -0.86 -8.54 -13.99
N VAL A 155 -0.75 -7.32 -13.47
CA VAL A 155 -1.25 -6.96 -12.14
C VAL A 155 -2.78 -6.95 -12.17
N GLN A 156 -3.38 -7.68 -11.23
CA GLN A 156 -4.84 -7.79 -11.07
C GLN A 156 -5.32 -7.22 -9.73
N SER A 157 -4.40 -7.04 -8.78
CA SER A 157 -4.68 -6.51 -7.45
C SER A 157 -3.68 -5.41 -7.13
N ILE A 158 -4.19 -4.22 -6.80
CA ILE A 158 -3.37 -3.09 -6.34
C ILE A 158 -3.89 -2.56 -5.01
N SER A 159 -2.97 -2.28 -4.10
CA SER A 159 -3.25 -1.69 -2.80
C SER A 159 -2.43 -0.43 -2.60
N LEU A 160 -3.10 0.67 -2.28
CA LEU A 160 -2.56 2.01 -2.06
C LEU A 160 -3.19 2.62 -0.79
N GLU A 161 -3.42 1.78 0.21
CA GLU A 161 -4.03 2.20 1.47
C GLU A 161 -3.12 3.19 2.19
N SER A 162 -3.71 4.17 2.87
CA SER A 162 -2.97 5.17 3.67
C SER A 162 -1.84 5.83 2.88
N SER A 163 -2.09 6.18 1.62
CA SER A 163 -1.07 6.78 0.74
C SER A 163 -1.22 8.29 0.59
N GLU A 164 -2.13 8.91 1.34
CA GLU A 164 -2.34 10.37 1.47
C GLU A 164 -2.54 11.09 0.12
N VAL A 165 -3.04 10.37 -0.88
CA VAL A 165 -3.26 10.93 -2.22
C VAL A 165 -4.44 11.89 -2.16
N ASN A 166 -4.20 13.18 -2.41
CA ASN A 166 -5.27 14.17 -2.45
C ASN A 166 -6.34 13.83 -3.50
N GLU A 167 -7.56 14.33 -3.27
CA GLU A 167 -8.76 14.02 -4.06
C GLU A 167 -8.57 14.14 -5.59
N LEU A 168 -8.00 15.25 -6.09
CA LEU A 168 -7.84 15.47 -7.53
C LEU A 168 -6.86 14.46 -8.14
N ASN A 169 -5.75 14.24 -7.45
CA ASN A 169 -4.72 13.28 -7.84
C ASN A 169 -5.23 11.84 -7.80
N PHE A 170 -6.13 11.55 -6.86
CA PHE A 170 -6.77 10.26 -6.70
C PHE A 170 -7.56 9.88 -7.95
N PHE A 171 -8.39 10.80 -8.46
CA PHE A 171 -9.13 10.55 -9.71
C PHE A 171 -8.21 10.28 -10.89
N LYS A 172 -7.09 11.00 -10.98
CA LYS A 172 -6.13 10.85 -12.08
C LYS A 172 -5.43 9.51 -12.05
N LEU A 173 -5.07 9.03 -10.85
CA LEU A 173 -4.53 7.71 -10.63
C LEU A 173 -5.53 6.62 -11.08
N ILE A 174 -6.78 6.66 -10.57
CA ILE A 174 -7.79 5.63 -10.86
C ILE A 174 -8.18 5.60 -12.34
N GLU A 175 -8.35 6.77 -12.98
CA GLU A 175 -8.71 6.92 -14.40
C GLU A 175 -7.72 6.21 -15.34
N HIS A 176 -6.45 6.07 -14.91
CA HIS A 176 -5.36 5.53 -15.71
C HIS A 176 -4.88 4.15 -15.26
N LEU A 177 -5.54 3.53 -14.27
CA LEU A 177 -5.21 2.16 -13.90
C LEU A 177 -5.46 1.20 -15.07
N PRO A 178 -4.65 0.13 -15.21
CA PRO A 178 -4.89 -0.88 -16.23
C PRO A 178 -6.30 -1.48 -16.11
N PRO A 179 -6.98 -1.78 -17.23
CA PRO A 179 -8.31 -2.38 -17.21
C PRO A 179 -8.32 -3.79 -16.60
N THR A 180 -7.15 -4.41 -16.43
CA THR A 180 -6.96 -5.73 -15.84
C THR A 180 -7.08 -5.75 -14.31
N ILE A 181 -7.09 -4.59 -13.66
CA ILE A 181 -7.26 -4.49 -12.21
C ILE A 181 -8.67 -4.97 -11.81
N GLN A 182 -8.71 -6.00 -10.99
CA GLN A 182 -9.91 -6.62 -10.45
C GLN A 182 -10.12 -6.31 -8.97
N LYS A 183 -9.05 -6.00 -8.24
CA LYS A 183 -9.10 -5.66 -6.82
C LYS A 183 -8.33 -4.36 -6.58
N LEU A 184 -9.01 -3.40 -5.98
CA LEU A 184 -8.47 -2.10 -5.64
C LEU A 184 -8.66 -1.85 -4.16
N TYR A 185 -7.56 -1.69 -3.43
CA TYR A 185 -7.59 -1.40 -2.01
C TYR A 185 -7.05 0.00 -1.78
N ILE A 186 -7.92 0.89 -1.33
CA ILE A 186 -7.63 2.32 -1.20
C ILE A 186 -8.19 2.89 0.10
N ALA A 187 -8.38 2.01 1.07
CA ALA A 187 -8.74 2.36 2.44
C ALA A 187 -7.79 3.42 3.01
N ASP A 188 -8.27 4.17 4.00
CA ASP A 188 -7.47 5.14 4.75
C ASP A 188 -6.88 6.27 3.89
N ASN A 189 -7.60 6.75 2.87
CA ASN A 189 -7.17 7.89 2.03
C ASN A 189 -8.13 9.08 2.15
N ASP A 190 -8.84 9.19 3.28
CA ASP A 190 -9.83 10.26 3.53
C ASP A 190 -10.91 10.35 2.45
N ILE A 191 -11.28 9.22 1.83
CA ILE A 191 -12.15 9.18 0.65
C ILE A 191 -13.55 9.69 0.99
N PHE A 192 -13.99 9.50 2.23
CA PHE A 192 -15.29 9.99 2.68
C PHE A 192 -15.31 11.46 3.08
N ASN A 193 -14.16 12.13 3.10
CA ASN A 193 -14.08 13.59 3.17
C ASN A 193 -14.31 14.23 1.78
N PHE A 194 -14.38 13.43 0.71
CA PHE A 194 -14.70 13.92 -0.62
C PHE A 194 -16.15 14.41 -0.67
N GLU A 195 -16.38 15.42 -1.52
CA GLU A 195 -17.75 15.86 -1.79
C GLU A 195 -18.57 14.69 -2.41
N PRO A 196 -19.87 14.56 -2.10
CA PRO A 196 -20.67 13.42 -2.58
C PRO A 196 -20.66 13.23 -4.11
N GLU A 197 -20.56 14.32 -4.88
CA GLU A 197 -20.45 14.24 -6.35
C GLU A 197 -19.09 13.69 -6.79
N ASN A 198 -18.02 13.97 -6.05
CA ASN A 198 -16.68 13.45 -6.33
C ASN A 198 -16.60 11.96 -6.01
N LEU A 199 -17.20 11.49 -4.91
CA LEU A 199 -17.33 10.06 -4.65
C LEU A 199 -18.11 9.35 -5.77
N LYS A 200 -19.18 9.96 -6.28
CA LYS A 200 -19.90 9.44 -7.46
C LYS A 200 -19.00 9.36 -8.69
N ASN A 201 -18.21 10.40 -8.96
CA ASN A 201 -17.24 10.41 -10.05
C ASN A 201 -16.21 9.28 -9.89
N LEU A 202 -15.77 8.96 -8.67
CA LEU A 202 -14.82 7.87 -8.40
C LEU A 202 -15.35 6.55 -8.96
N PHE A 203 -16.60 6.21 -8.64
CA PHE A 203 -17.20 4.99 -9.13
C PHE A 203 -17.47 4.99 -10.64
N GLU A 204 -17.67 6.14 -11.26
CA GLU A 204 -17.84 6.25 -12.71
C GLU A 204 -16.52 5.97 -13.47
N ILE A 205 -15.37 6.24 -12.85
CA ILE A 205 -14.04 6.04 -13.46
C ILE A 205 -13.35 4.73 -13.07
N LEU A 206 -13.93 3.94 -12.17
CA LEU A 206 -13.36 2.63 -11.81
C LEU A 206 -13.16 1.74 -13.05
N PRO A 207 -12.09 0.93 -13.08
CA PRO A 207 -11.89 -0.06 -14.15
C PRO A 207 -13.13 -0.93 -14.33
N ARG A 208 -13.52 -1.18 -15.58
CA ARG A 208 -14.76 -1.89 -15.91
C ARG A 208 -14.86 -3.26 -15.24
N ASP A 209 -13.75 -3.99 -15.20
CA ASP A 209 -13.68 -5.36 -14.72
C ASP A 209 -13.34 -5.45 -13.23
N ILE A 210 -13.40 -4.32 -12.51
CA ILE A 210 -13.24 -4.28 -11.05
C ILE A 210 -14.29 -5.17 -10.38
N GLN A 211 -13.84 -6.01 -9.47
CA GLN A 211 -14.65 -6.99 -8.73
C GLN A 211 -14.68 -6.70 -7.24
N MET A 212 -13.64 -6.04 -6.71
CA MET A 212 -13.54 -5.67 -5.32
C MET A 212 -12.96 -4.26 -5.21
N VAL A 213 -13.62 -3.42 -4.42
CA VAL A 213 -13.08 -2.12 -4.01
C VAL A 213 -13.16 -2.01 -2.50
N ASP A 214 -12.03 -1.70 -1.89
CA ASP A 214 -11.95 -1.40 -0.47
C ASP A 214 -11.77 0.10 -0.27
N LEU A 215 -12.79 0.73 0.30
CA LEU A 215 -12.82 2.15 0.66
C LEU A 215 -12.86 2.32 2.18
N GLY A 216 -12.54 1.30 2.97
CA GLY A 216 -12.65 1.38 4.43
C GLY A 216 -11.84 2.53 5.03
N GLU A 217 -12.30 3.11 6.12
CA GLU A 217 -11.48 4.00 6.94
C GLU A 217 -11.35 3.37 8.33
N ALA A 218 -10.15 3.47 8.91
CA ALA A 218 -9.84 3.01 10.24
C ALA A 218 -10.49 3.89 11.30
N ASN A 219 -10.69 5.18 10.99
CA ASN A 219 -11.42 6.10 11.84
C ASN A 219 -12.93 5.94 11.63
N ASP A 220 -13.68 5.91 12.74
CA ASP A 220 -15.14 5.88 12.68
C ASP A 220 -15.60 7.14 11.94
N LEU A 221 -16.21 6.92 10.77
CA LEU A 221 -16.84 7.98 9.98
C LEU A 221 -17.87 8.70 10.84
N ASP A 222 -18.06 9.99 10.59
CA ASP A 222 -19.14 10.74 11.25
C ASP A 222 -20.45 9.97 11.04
N GLU A 223 -21.05 9.53 12.16
CA GLU A 223 -22.27 8.73 12.22
C GLU A 223 -23.45 9.40 11.49
N ASN A 224 -23.32 10.69 11.18
CA ASN A 224 -24.31 11.47 10.46
C ASN A 224 -24.22 11.36 8.93
N VAL A 225 -23.16 10.76 8.35
CA VAL A 225 -23.01 10.65 6.89
C VAL A 225 -23.43 9.27 6.40
N ASN A 226 -24.62 9.18 5.83
CA ASN A 226 -25.14 7.94 5.24
C ASN A 226 -24.86 7.87 3.73
N PHE A 227 -23.82 7.14 3.32
CA PHE A 227 -23.45 6.94 1.91
C PHE A 227 -24.34 5.94 1.15
N THR A 228 -25.22 5.23 1.86
CA THR A 228 -26.14 4.21 1.30
C THR A 228 -26.84 4.66 0.01
N PRO A 229 -27.52 5.83 -0.04
CA PRO A 229 -28.30 6.20 -1.21
C PRO A 229 -27.42 6.47 -2.43
N PHE A 230 -26.23 7.03 -2.21
CA PHE A 230 -25.26 7.36 -3.26
C PHE A 230 -24.70 6.10 -3.91
N ILE A 231 -24.29 5.13 -3.10
CA ILE A 231 -23.79 3.83 -3.59
C ILE A 231 -24.87 3.10 -4.37
N ALA A 232 -26.12 3.09 -3.88
CA ALA A 232 -27.26 2.52 -4.60
C ALA A 232 -27.47 3.18 -5.98
N GLU A 233 -27.36 4.51 -6.03
CA GLU A 233 -27.52 5.28 -7.26
C GLU A 233 -26.40 5.00 -8.26
N VAL A 234 -25.15 4.96 -7.80
CA VAL A 234 -23.98 4.57 -8.59
C VAL A 234 -24.21 3.21 -9.25
N PHE A 235 -24.58 2.19 -8.48
CA PHE A 235 -24.83 0.86 -9.03
C PHE A 235 -25.97 0.82 -10.03
N LYS A 236 -27.02 1.60 -9.78
CA LYS A 236 -28.14 1.73 -10.71
C LYS A 236 -27.73 2.39 -12.02
N LYS A 237 -26.82 3.37 -11.98
CA LYS A 237 -26.36 4.15 -13.14
C LYS A 237 -25.20 3.51 -13.89
N ASN A 238 -24.42 2.67 -13.23
CA ASN A 238 -23.23 2.03 -13.77
C ASN A 238 -23.38 0.49 -13.86
N PRO A 239 -24.31 -0.03 -14.69
CA PRO A 239 -24.53 -1.47 -14.83
C PRO A 239 -23.33 -2.21 -15.46
N ARG A 240 -22.28 -1.47 -15.86
CA ARG A 240 -21.02 -2.02 -16.38
C ARG A 240 -20.08 -2.49 -15.28
N LEU A 241 -20.20 -1.96 -14.06
CA LEU A 241 -19.37 -2.38 -12.94
C LEU A 241 -19.72 -3.82 -12.57
N ASN A 242 -18.74 -4.72 -12.69
CA ASN A 242 -18.87 -6.12 -12.28
C ASN A 242 -18.42 -6.32 -10.81
N LEU A 243 -18.72 -5.32 -9.99
CA LEU A 243 -18.28 -5.22 -8.61
C LEU A 243 -19.07 -6.23 -7.78
N LYS A 244 -18.36 -7.17 -7.16
CA LYS A 244 -18.93 -8.23 -6.32
C LYS A 244 -18.89 -7.84 -4.84
N GLU A 245 -17.87 -7.08 -4.46
CA GLU A 245 -17.58 -6.72 -3.08
C GLU A 245 -17.21 -5.23 -2.97
N ILE A 246 -17.84 -4.53 -2.03
CA ILE A 246 -17.36 -3.22 -1.54
C ILE A 246 -17.19 -3.30 -0.04
N TRP A 247 -16.04 -2.84 0.44
CA TRP A 247 -15.72 -2.72 1.85
C TRP A 247 -15.79 -1.24 2.24
N LEU A 248 -16.59 -0.95 3.28
CA LEU A 248 -16.94 0.41 3.74
C LEU A 248 -16.85 0.47 5.26
N ASP A 249 -15.69 0.11 5.80
CA ASP A 249 -15.44 0.17 7.23
C ASP A 249 -15.73 1.55 7.81
N GLY A 250 -16.20 1.57 9.07
CA GLY A 250 -16.66 2.79 9.74
C GLY A 250 -18.14 3.12 9.49
N GLN A 251 -18.77 2.58 8.44
CA GLN A 251 -20.22 2.70 8.27
C GLN A 251 -20.94 1.48 8.84
N ASN A 252 -21.94 1.72 9.69
CA ASN A 252 -22.90 0.70 10.14
C ASN A 252 -23.87 0.34 9.00
N LEU A 253 -23.32 -0.05 7.84
CA LEU A 253 -24.04 -0.50 6.66
C LEU A 253 -24.57 -1.91 6.93
N LEU A 254 -25.65 -1.97 7.71
CA LEU A 254 -26.54 -3.12 7.73
C LEU A 254 -26.95 -3.40 6.28
N ALA A 255 -26.32 -4.39 5.64
CA ALA A 255 -26.79 -5.39 4.66
C ALA A 255 -28.01 -5.13 3.74
N GLN A 256 -28.56 -3.92 3.65
CA GLN A 256 -29.92 -3.63 3.16
C GLN A 256 -29.94 -3.08 1.74
N ILE A 257 -28.78 -2.77 1.15
CA ILE A 257 -28.67 -2.21 -0.20
C ILE A 257 -28.10 -3.20 -1.21
N ALA A 258 -27.85 -4.45 -0.78
CA ALA A 258 -27.46 -5.49 -1.71
C ALA A 258 -28.58 -5.63 -2.75
N THR A 259 -28.33 -5.09 -3.95
CA THR A 259 -28.84 -5.78 -5.12
C THR A 259 -28.33 -7.22 -5.02
N PRO A 260 -29.06 -8.24 -5.47
CA PRO A 260 -28.65 -9.64 -5.29
C PRO A 260 -27.26 -9.99 -5.87
N ALA A 261 -26.58 -9.06 -6.55
CA ALA A 261 -25.28 -9.23 -7.17
C ALA A 261 -24.08 -8.66 -6.37
N VAL A 262 -24.29 -7.78 -5.38
CA VAL A 262 -23.17 -7.09 -4.68
C VAL A 262 -23.24 -7.33 -3.17
N THR A 263 -22.13 -7.82 -2.61
CA THR A 263 -21.95 -7.97 -1.16
C THR A 263 -21.30 -6.71 -0.61
N VAL A 264 -22.01 -5.99 0.24
CA VAL A 264 -21.41 -4.90 1.03
C VAL A 264 -20.92 -5.51 2.34
N LEU A 265 -19.61 -5.43 2.57
CA LEU A 265 -18.98 -5.93 3.78
C LEU A 265 -18.69 -4.76 4.73
N GLY A 266 -19.04 -4.95 6.00
CA GLY A 266 -18.67 -4.03 7.09
C GLY A 266 -17.28 -4.37 7.64
N LYS A 267 -17.03 -3.94 8.89
CA LYS A 267 -15.73 -4.00 9.59
C LYS A 267 -14.75 -5.08 9.09
N ARG A 268 -13.62 -4.66 8.54
CA ARG A 268 -12.43 -5.46 8.25
C ARG A 268 -12.11 -6.31 9.46
N SER A 269 -11.82 -7.58 9.18
CA SER A 269 -11.10 -8.37 10.16
C SER A 269 -9.75 -7.70 10.41
N SER A 270 -9.36 -7.58 11.67
CA SER A 270 -8.07 -7.02 12.09
C SER A 270 -6.85 -7.77 11.55
N LEU A 271 -7.06 -8.83 10.75
CA LEU A 271 -6.05 -9.60 10.04
C LEU A 271 -5.55 -8.90 8.76
N PHE A 272 -6.31 -7.94 8.22
CA PHE A 272 -5.94 -7.16 7.03
C PHE A 272 -5.60 -5.70 7.33
N SER A 273 -6.09 -5.17 8.45
CA SER A 273 -5.60 -3.88 8.96
C SER A 273 -4.17 -4.09 9.46
N ASN A 274 -3.21 -3.46 8.80
CA ASN A 274 -1.88 -3.31 9.39
C ASN A 274 -2.05 -2.73 10.80
N ALA A 275 -1.32 -3.30 11.77
CA ALA A 275 -1.39 -2.86 13.16
C ALA A 275 -1.23 -1.33 13.17
N HIS A 276 -2.30 -0.65 13.57
CA HIS A 276 -2.35 0.79 13.74
C HIS A 276 -1.03 1.24 14.37
N HIS A 277 -0.34 2.16 13.70
CA HIS A 277 0.69 2.92 14.37
C HIS A 277 0.03 3.49 15.64
N PRO A 278 0.53 3.25 16.85
CA PRO A 278 0.03 3.98 18.00
C PRO A 278 0.31 5.45 17.69
N ASP A 279 -0.74 6.24 17.48
CA ASP A 279 -0.62 7.67 17.27
C ASP A 279 0.29 8.24 18.34
N ASN A 280 1.26 9.04 17.90
CA ASN A 280 1.89 10.02 18.74
C ASN A 280 0.77 10.92 19.25
N GLN A 281 0.24 10.63 20.44
CA GLN A 281 -0.43 11.63 21.23
C GLN A 281 0.62 12.70 21.51
N ASP A 282 0.53 13.79 20.77
CA ASP A 282 1.28 15.01 21.03
C ASP A 282 1.03 15.41 22.48
N ASP A 283 2.02 15.15 23.33
CA ASP A 283 2.11 15.67 24.69
C ASP A 283 2.52 17.16 24.60
N GLU A 284 1.68 17.98 23.95
CA GLU A 284 1.73 19.44 24.06
C GLU A 284 1.20 19.84 25.45
N GLY A 285 2.02 19.63 26.49
CA GLY A 285 1.51 19.76 27.85
C GLY A 285 2.50 19.90 29.00
N ALA A 286 3.79 20.16 28.78
CA ALA A 286 4.72 20.37 29.89
C ALA A 286 5.63 21.58 29.71
N THR A 287 5.20 22.71 30.27
CA THR A 287 6.05 23.89 30.48
C THR A 287 7.13 23.56 31.53
N PRO A 288 8.42 23.85 31.30
CA PRO A 288 9.46 23.54 32.28
C PRO A 288 9.37 24.48 33.50
N ALA A 289 9.32 23.87 34.69
CA ALA A 289 9.39 24.58 35.96
C ALA A 289 10.73 25.32 36.12
N LYS A 290 10.66 26.63 36.38
CA LYS A 290 11.82 27.45 36.77
C LYS A 290 12.42 26.92 38.07
N CYS A 291 13.68 26.49 38.01
CA CYS A 291 14.52 26.31 39.19
C CYS A 291 14.86 27.67 39.81
N SER A 292 14.25 27.98 40.95
CA SER A 292 14.77 28.97 41.90
C SER A 292 15.87 28.31 42.72
N LYS A 293 17.11 28.80 42.62
CA LYS A 293 18.18 28.46 43.57
C LYS A 293 18.10 29.40 44.80
N PRO A 294 18.57 28.93 45.97
CA PRO A 294 18.56 29.69 47.23
C PRO A 294 19.49 30.90 47.21
#